data_AF-A0A9D6UUL9-F1
#
_entry.id   AF-A0A9D6UUL9-F1
#
_cell.length_a   1.000
_cell.length_b   1.000
_cell.length_c   1.000
_cell.angle_alpha   90.00
_cell.angle_beta   90.00
_cell.angle_gamma   90.00
#
_symmetry.space_group_name_H-M   'P 1'
#
loop_
_entity.id
_entity.type
_entity.pdbx_description
1 polymer ?
#
loop_
_entity_poly.entity_id
_entity_poly.type
_entity_poly.pdbx_seq_one_letter_code
_entity_poly.pdbx_strand_id
1 'polypeptide(L)'
;MTPAPERVELIRELERASRALLNALTRRDPCFLEHLERREEALRRVSMMARLGEDGVYAEDLEQSRLLGASAVREARSMREETRHQLQVLTSQRRLAHSLGAAGAVQYTTLDLKA
;
A
#
# COMPACT_ATOMS: atom_id res chain seq x y z
N MET A 1 -8.30 0.19 -38.32
CA MET A 1 -9.45 -0.18 -37.47
C MET A 1 -9.39 0.67 -36.21
N THR A 2 -10.42 1.47 -35.97
CA THR A 2 -10.51 2.35 -34.79
C THR A 2 -10.81 1.49 -33.56
N PRO A 3 -10.20 1.75 -32.39
CA PRO A 3 -10.56 1.07 -31.15
C PRO A 3 -12.07 1.14 -30.88
N ALA A 4 -12.67 0.04 -30.40
CA ALA A 4 -14.01 0.10 -29.85
C ALA A 4 -14.03 1.13 -28.69
N PRO A 5 -15.00 2.06 -28.65
CA PRO A 5 -15.01 3.16 -27.67
C PRO A 5 -15.05 2.67 -26.21
N GLU A 6 -15.68 1.53 -25.97
CA GLU A 6 -15.76 0.87 -24.66
C GLU A 6 -14.39 0.41 -24.15
N ARG A 7 -13.54 -0.08 -25.06
CA ARG A 7 -12.17 -0.50 -24.74
C ARG A 7 -11.32 0.66 -24.25
N VAL A 8 -11.36 1.77 -24.98
CA VAL A 8 -10.58 2.97 -24.65
C VAL A 8 -10.99 3.52 -23.29
N GLU A 9 -12.30 3.54 -23.00
CA GLU A 9 -12.77 4.01 -21.70
C GLU A 9 -12.36 3.07 -20.56
N LEU A 10 -12.39 1.75 -20.78
CA LEU A 10 -11.97 0.79 -19.76
C LEU A 10 -10.48 0.88 -19.43
N ILE A 11 -9.63 1.07 -20.43
CA ILE A 11 -8.19 1.27 -20.24
C ILE A 11 -7.94 2.58 -19.47
N ARG A 12 -8.66 3.66 -19.83
CA ARG A 12 -8.61 4.92 -19.08
C ARG A 12 -9.12 4.76 -17.65
N GLU A 13 -10.15 3.97 -17.42
CA GLU A 13 -10.66 3.65 -16.07
C GLU A 13 -9.57 2.97 -15.24
N LEU A 14 -8.89 1.98 -15.80
CA LEU A 14 -7.78 1.28 -15.15
C LEU A 14 -6.60 2.24 -14.85
N GLU A 15 -6.27 3.15 -15.75
CA GLU A 15 -5.23 4.17 -15.53
C GLU A 15 -5.63 5.15 -14.41
N ARG A 16 -6.87 5.65 -14.42
CA ARG A 16 -7.40 6.53 -13.37
C ARG A 16 -7.37 5.83 -12.02
N ALA A 17 -7.82 4.57 -11.94
CA ALA A 17 -7.78 3.78 -10.72
C ALA A 17 -6.34 3.52 -10.24
N SER A 18 -5.42 3.20 -11.15
CA SER A 18 -4.00 3.00 -10.84
C SER A 18 -3.32 4.28 -10.33
N ARG A 19 -3.67 5.43 -10.90
CA ARG A 19 -3.17 6.75 -10.45
C ARG A 19 -3.74 7.13 -9.09
N ALA A 20 -5.04 6.91 -8.87
CA ALA A 20 -5.67 7.17 -7.58
C ALA A 20 -5.03 6.31 -6.47
N LEU A 21 -4.81 5.03 -6.74
CA LEU A 21 -4.12 4.12 -5.81
C LEU A 21 -2.69 4.61 -5.50
N LEU A 22 -1.91 4.95 -6.53
CA LEU A 22 -0.55 5.46 -6.33
C LEU A 22 -0.56 6.73 -5.49
N ASN A 23 -1.43 7.68 -5.79
CA ASN A 23 -1.56 8.93 -5.03
C ASN A 23 -1.93 8.67 -3.57
N ALA A 24 -2.86 7.76 -3.30
CA ALA A 24 -3.26 7.39 -1.94
C ALA A 24 -2.08 6.77 -1.17
N LEU A 25 -1.34 5.84 -1.79
CA LEU A 25 -0.15 5.23 -1.18
C LEU A 25 0.95 6.25 -0.91
N THR A 26 1.24 7.15 -1.85
CA THR A 26 2.24 8.20 -1.68
C THR A 26 1.85 9.18 -0.56
N ARG A 27 0.55 9.47 -0.40
CA ARG A 27 0.04 10.35 0.66
C ARG A 27 -0.18 9.66 2.00
N ARG A 28 0.04 8.33 2.08
CA ARG A 28 -0.30 7.51 3.25
C ARG A 28 -1.79 7.62 3.63
N ASP A 29 -2.64 7.82 2.63
CA ASP A 29 -4.08 7.96 2.81
C ASP A 29 -4.70 6.59 3.14
N PRO A 30 -5.38 6.41 4.29
CA PRO A 30 -6.00 5.13 4.68
C PRO A 30 -7.05 4.62 3.68
N CYS A 31 -7.60 5.48 2.82
CA CYS A 31 -8.55 5.10 1.78
C CYS A 31 -7.88 4.36 0.59
N PHE A 32 -6.58 4.06 0.64
CA PHE A 32 -5.88 3.31 -0.41
C PHE A 32 -6.50 1.93 -0.70
N LEU A 33 -7.17 1.30 0.28
CA LEU A 33 -7.85 0.00 0.10
C LEU A 33 -9.01 0.10 -0.89
N GLU A 34 -9.82 1.15 -0.82
CA GLU A 34 -10.91 1.37 -1.79
C GLU A 34 -10.36 1.57 -3.21
N HIS A 35 -9.24 2.29 -3.33
CA HIS A 35 -8.58 2.48 -4.61
C HIS A 35 -7.96 1.19 -5.17
N LEU A 36 -7.50 0.29 -4.28
CA LEU A 36 -7.01 -1.02 -4.66
C LEU A 36 -8.14 -1.88 -5.25
N GLU A 37 -9.28 -1.95 -4.56
CA GLU A 37 -10.46 -2.70 -5.03
C GLU A 37 -10.97 -2.19 -6.38
N ARG A 38 -11.10 -0.86 -6.55
CA ARG A 38 -11.50 -0.24 -7.83
C ARG A 38 -10.52 -0.59 -8.95
N ARG A 39 -9.21 -0.60 -8.66
CA ARG A 39 -8.19 -0.98 -9.64
C ARG A 39 -8.29 -2.46 -10.01
N GLU A 40 -8.53 -3.34 -9.03
CA GLU A 40 -8.69 -4.78 -9.27
C GLU A 40 -9.94 -5.10 -10.11
N GLU A 41 -11.04 -4.39 -9.88
CA GLU A 41 -12.24 -4.51 -10.72
C GLU A 41 -11.98 -4.09 -12.16
N ALA A 42 -11.37 -2.91 -12.38
CA ALA A 42 -11.00 -2.46 -13.71
C ALA A 42 -10.04 -3.44 -14.41
N LEU A 43 -9.06 -3.99 -13.69
CA LEU A 43 -8.11 -4.96 -14.23
C LEU A 43 -8.80 -6.28 -14.60
N ARG A 44 -9.77 -6.74 -13.81
CA ARG A 44 -10.57 -7.95 -14.11
C ARG A 44 -11.37 -7.76 -15.39
N ARG A 45 -12.02 -6.60 -15.56
CA ARG A 45 -12.78 -6.26 -16.77
C ARG A 45 -11.87 -6.23 -18.00
N VAL A 46 -10.69 -5.60 -17.91
CA VAL A 46 -9.70 -5.57 -19.02
C VAL A 46 -9.24 -6.99 -19.37
N SER A 47 -8.96 -7.79 -18.35
CA SER A 47 -8.54 -9.19 -18.53
C SER A 47 -9.63 -10.04 -19.18
N MET A 48 -10.90 -9.78 -18.87
CA MET A 48 -12.04 -10.47 -19.48
C MET A 48 -12.17 -10.11 -20.96
N MET A 49 -12.10 -8.83 -21.32
CA MET A 49 -12.10 -8.39 -22.73
C MET A 49 -10.96 -9.03 -23.52
N ALA A 50 -9.75 -9.05 -22.96
CA ALA A 50 -8.59 -9.68 -23.62
C ALA A 50 -8.78 -11.18 -23.84
N ARG A 51 -9.48 -11.90 -22.94
CA ARG A 51 -9.77 -13.33 -23.07
C ARG A 51 -10.87 -13.64 -24.08
N LEU A 52 -11.85 -12.74 -24.22
CA LEU A 52 -12.97 -12.91 -25.14
C LEU A 52 -12.56 -12.70 -26.61
N GLY A 53 -11.29 -12.38 -26.87
CA GLY A 53 -10.80 -12.18 -28.23
C GLY A 53 -11.38 -10.93 -28.89
N GLU A 54 -11.84 -9.96 -28.08
CA GLU A 54 -12.13 -8.62 -28.57
C GLU A 54 -10.80 -7.97 -28.97
N ASP A 55 -10.37 -8.26 -30.19
CA ASP A 55 -9.14 -7.78 -30.81
C ASP A 55 -9.01 -6.28 -30.58
N GLY A 56 -8.09 -5.88 -29.70
CA GLY A 56 -7.91 -4.47 -29.43
C GLY A 56 -7.13 -4.09 -28.19
N VAL A 57 -7.01 -4.92 -27.15
CA VAL A 57 -6.18 -4.53 -26.00
C VAL A 57 -4.71 -4.76 -26.35
N TYR A 58 -4.07 -3.72 -26.88
CA TYR A 58 -2.65 -3.79 -27.23
C TYR A 58 -1.78 -3.61 -25.99
N ALA A 59 -0.61 -4.25 -25.99
CA ALA A 59 0.35 -4.13 -24.89
C ALA A 59 0.75 -2.66 -24.63
N GLU A 60 0.81 -1.86 -25.70
CA GLU A 60 1.07 -0.41 -25.68
C GLU A 60 -0.02 0.36 -24.92
N ASP A 61 -1.30 0.01 -25.12
CA ASP A 61 -2.42 0.65 -24.43
C ASP A 61 -2.39 0.40 -22.90
N LEU A 62 -1.72 -0.67 -22.45
CA LEU A 62 -1.61 -1.03 -21.02
C LEU A 62 -0.28 -0.60 -20.39
N GLU A 63 0.67 -0.09 -21.17
CA GLU A 63 2.01 0.19 -20.67
C GLU A 63 2.00 1.22 -19.54
N GLN A 64 1.22 2.28 -19.69
CA GLN A 64 1.11 3.32 -18.68
C GLN A 64 0.50 2.79 -17.38
N SER A 65 -0.56 1.99 -17.48
CA SER A 65 -1.16 1.30 -16.32
C SER A 65 -0.16 0.36 -15.63
N ARG A 66 0.67 -0.34 -16.41
CA ARG A 66 1.74 -1.21 -15.89
C ARG A 66 2.79 -0.41 -15.12
N LEU A 67 3.25 0.72 -15.64
CA LEU A 67 4.21 1.60 -14.97
C LEU A 67 3.65 2.18 -13.66
N LEU A 68 2.39 2.61 -13.67
CA LEU A 68 1.69 3.06 -12.47
C LEU A 68 1.57 1.94 -11.43
N GLY A 69 1.20 0.72 -11.86
CA GLY A 69 1.14 -0.45 -11.00
C GLY A 69 2.48 -0.81 -10.37
N ALA A 70 3.56 -0.80 -11.15
CA ALA A 70 4.91 -1.02 -10.63
C ALA A 70 5.32 0.02 -9.59
N SER A 71 4.94 1.28 -9.82
CA SER A 71 5.20 2.38 -8.88
C SER A 71 4.39 2.22 -7.59
N ALA A 72 3.12 1.84 -7.68
CA ALA A 72 2.27 1.55 -6.52
C ALA A 72 2.84 0.39 -5.67
N VAL A 73 3.36 -0.66 -6.31
CA VAL A 73 4.02 -1.77 -5.59
C VAL A 73 5.27 -1.30 -4.84
N ARG A 74 6.11 -0.45 -5.45
CA ARG A 74 7.28 0.12 -4.77
C ARG A 74 6.86 0.96 -3.57
N GLU A 75 5.87 1.82 -3.74
CA GLU A 75 5.38 2.68 -2.65
C GLU A 75 4.78 1.87 -1.50
N ALA A 76 3.98 0.84 -1.81
CA ALA A 76 3.41 -0.05 -0.80
C ALA A 76 4.51 -0.81 -0.01
N ARG A 77 5.61 -1.19 -0.66
CA ARG A 77 6.78 -1.80 0.02
C ARG A 77 7.46 -0.81 0.96
N SER A 78 7.71 0.41 0.48
CA SER A 78 8.28 1.50 1.29
C SER A 78 7.44 1.75 2.54
N MET A 79 6.12 1.88 2.40
CA MET A 79 5.20 2.08 3.52
C MET A 79 5.25 0.92 4.53
N ARG A 80 5.37 -0.33 4.06
CA ARG A 80 5.49 -1.51 4.94
C ARG A 80 6.82 -1.52 5.70
N GLU A 81 7.91 -1.17 5.04
CA GLU A 81 9.23 -1.10 5.66
C GLU A 81 9.29 0.01 6.73
N GLU A 82 8.74 1.19 6.41
CA GLU A 82 8.58 2.30 7.35
C GLU A 82 7.76 1.90 8.58
N THR A 83 6.59 1.29 8.37
CA THR A 83 5.74 0.79 9.46
C THR A 83 6.47 -0.24 10.32
N ARG A 84 7.22 -1.16 9.69
CA ARG A 84 8.02 -2.16 10.40
C ARG A 84 9.09 -1.51 11.27
N HIS A 85 9.79 -0.50 10.77
CA HIS A 85 10.79 0.24 11.54
C HIS A 85 10.16 0.97 12.72
N GLN A 86 9.03 1.65 12.53
CA GLN A 86 8.31 2.32 13.61
C GLN A 86 7.89 1.34 14.70
N LEU A 87 7.36 0.17 14.34
CA LEU A 87 6.99 -0.88 15.30
C LEU A 87 8.20 -1.40 16.08
N GLN A 88 9.36 -1.56 15.44
CA GLN A 88 10.60 -1.98 16.12
C GLN A 88 11.06 -0.93 17.14
N VAL A 89 11.01 0.35 16.79
CA VAL A 89 11.36 1.46 17.69
C VAL A 89 10.40 1.53 18.89
N LEU A 90 9.08 1.42 18.66
CA LEU A 90 8.10 1.40 19.76
C LEU A 90 8.31 0.19 20.68
N THR A 91 8.66 -0.97 20.10
CA THR A 91 8.94 -2.18 20.87
C THR A 91 10.18 -2.01 21.76
N SER A 92 11.26 -1.39 21.25
CA SER A 92 12.46 -1.14 22.05
C SER A 92 12.20 -0.12 23.15
N GLN A 93 11.48 0.97 22.85
CA GLN A 93 11.07 1.98 23.84
C GLN A 93 10.23 1.36 24.97
N ARG A 94 9.28 0.49 24.64
CA ARG A 94 8.47 -0.23 25.63
C ARG A 94 9.32 -1.12 26.55
N ARG A 95 10.33 -1.81 26.00
CA ARG A 95 11.26 -2.62 26.81
C ARG A 95 12.10 -1.76 27.75
N LEU A 96 12.62 -0.62 27.26
CA LEU A 96 13.38 0.32 28.08
C LEU A 96 12.54 0.90 29.21
N ALA A 97 11.31 1.33 28.92
CA ALA A 97 10.38 1.82 29.93
C ALA A 97 10.10 0.75 31.00
N HIS A 98 9.89 -0.51 30.58
CA HIS A 98 9.70 -1.63 31.50
C HIS A 98 10.95 -1.88 32.37
N SER A 99 12.15 -1.87 31.80
CA SER A 99 13.39 -2.06 32.57
C SER A 99 13.66 -0.93 33.55
N LEU A 100 13.36 0.32 33.17
CA LEU A 100 13.48 1.47 34.06
C LEU A 100 12.46 1.40 35.20
N GLY A 101 11.22 1.01 34.91
CA GLY A 101 10.20 0.79 35.93
C GLY A 101 10.60 -0.30 36.93
N ALA A 102 11.16 -1.41 36.44
CA ALA A 102 11.67 -2.48 37.30
C ALA A 102 12.86 -2.02 38.17
N ALA A 103 13.81 -1.28 37.59
CA ALA A 103 14.96 -0.75 38.33
C ALA A 103 14.53 0.25 39.41
N GLY A 104 13.57 1.13 39.11
CA GLY A 104 12.99 2.06 40.08
C GLY A 104 12.32 1.31 41.23
N ALA A 105 11.50 0.29 40.94
CA ALA A 105 10.86 -0.53 41.97
C ALA A 105 11.89 -1.20 42.90
N VAL A 106 12.97 -1.77 42.34
CA VAL A 106 14.06 -2.35 43.16
C VAL A 106 14.71 -1.27 44.03
N GLN A 107 15.04 -0.11 43.48
CA GLN A 107 15.64 0.99 44.25
C GLN A 107 14.76 1.45 45.42
N TYR A 108 13.46 1.63 45.20
CA TYR A 108 12.51 1.97 46.28
C TYR A 108 12.46 0.88 47.36
N THR A 109 12.40 -0.40 46.98
CA THR A 109 12.42 -1.49 47.97
C THR A 109 13.72 -1.55 48.77
N THR A 110 14.87 -1.23 48.15
CA THR A 110 16.17 -1.22 48.85
C THR A 110 16.36 -0.02 49.77
N LEU A 111 15.69 1.11 49.49
CA LEU A 111 15.68 2.27 50.38
C LEU A 111 14.78 2.02 51.59
N ASP A 112 13.63 1.38 51.39
CA ASP A 112 12.68 1.02 52.45
C ASP A 112 13.27 -0.01 53.44
N LEU A 113 14.08 -0.96 52.94
CA LEU A 113 14.80 -1.94 53.78
C LEU A 113 15.97 -1.34 54.59
N LYS A 114 16.38 -0.09 54.31
CA LYS A 114 17.50 0.59 55.00
C LYS A 114 17.03 1.71 55.95
N ALA A 115 15.73 2.00 56.01
CA ALA A 115 15.11 2.94 56.94
C ALA A 115 14.73 2.23 58.25
#